data_AF-A0A835YLT1-F1
#
_entry.id   AF-A0A835YLT1-F1
#
_cell.length_a   1.000
_cell.length_b   1.000
_cell.length_c   1.000
_cell.angle_alpha   90.00
_cell.angle_beta   90.00
_cell.angle_gamma   90.00
#
_symmetry.space_group_name_H-M   'P 1'
#
loop_
_entity.id
_entity.type
_entity.pdbx_description
1 polymer ?
#
loop_
_entity_poly.entity_id
_entity_poly.type
_entity_poly.pdbx_seq_one_letter_code
_entity_poly.pdbx_strand_id
1 'polypeptide(L)'
;MVPAAACLPGWVAAVREGAGPGDAPGLPCALRCGAPRVPLRELAAKLPEALFDEYMGIYARGVEDNIALRLQAEHERAVAALRRELEGAAAHGVDTIVDAHCRHIVEDVLTLKCCACGQAWVDFDACFTLQCSRVRCGAFFCAWCGDTYDSRSAAHAHVAGCEHNLNPGRLFFTEEEF
;
A
#
# COMPACT_ATOMS: atom_id res chain seq x y z
N MET A 1 -24.50 -58.65 3.03
CA MET A 1 -24.40 -57.27 3.53
C MET A 1 -24.10 -57.32 5.02
N VAL A 2 -22.98 -56.76 5.46
CA VAL A 2 -22.66 -56.69 6.90
C VAL A 2 -23.52 -55.58 7.51
N PRO A 3 -24.26 -55.84 8.61
CA PRO A 3 -25.07 -54.81 9.24
C PRO A 3 -24.17 -53.70 9.81
N ALA A 4 -24.55 -52.43 9.60
CA ALA A 4 -23.79 -51.25 10.04
C ALA A 4 -23.39 -51.29 11.53
N ALA A 5 -24.23 -51.90 12.37
CA ALA A 5 -24.00 -52.11 13.79
C ALA A 5 -22.76 -52.98 14.11
N ALA A 6 -22.39 -53.92 13.23
CA ALA A 6 -21.23 -54.78 13.43
C ALA A 6 -19.91 -54.01 13.28
N CYS A 7 -19.92 -52.88 12.57
CA CYS A 7 -18.73 -52.07 12.40
C CYS A 7 -18.55 -51.06 13.54
N LEU A 8 -19.61 -50.73 14.32
CA LEU A 8 -19.69 -49.63 15.32
C LEU A 8 -18.43 -49.43 16.19
N PRO A 9 -17.83 -50.50 16.77
CA PRO A 9 -16.64 -50.37 17.62
C PRO A 9 -15.38 -49.90 16.88
N GLY A 10 -15.16 -50.35 15.64
CA GLY A 10 -14.00 -49.95 14.83
C GLY A 10 -14.03 -48.47 14.46
N TRP A 11 -15.23 -47.87 14.44
CA TRP A 11 -15.41 -46.45 14.18
C TRP A 11 -15.00 -45.57 15.34
N VAL A 12 -15.46 -45.92 16.54
CA VAL A 12 -15.10 -45.18 17.75
C VAL A 12 -13.57 -45.19 17.92
N ALA A 13 -12.92 -46.31 17.60
CA ALA A 13 -11.46 -46.39 17.56
C ALA A 13 -10.82 -45.47 16.50
N ALA A 14 -11.25 -45.55 15.23
CA ALA A 14 -10.69 -44.73 14.16
C ALA A 14 -10.86 -43.21 14.41
N VAL A 15 -12.01 -42.81 14.94
CA VAL A 15 -12.30 -41.41 15.29
C VAL A 15 -11.42 -40.94 16.45
N ARG A 16 -11.18 -41.79 17.46
CA ARG A 16 -10.22 -41.51 18.55
C ARG A 16 -8.77 -41.40 18.06
N GLU A 17 -8.43 -42.09 16.98
CA GLU A 17 -7.13 -42.05 16.32
C GLU A 17 -6.96 -40.88 15.34
N GLY A 18 -7.95 -39.97 15.26
CA GLY A 18 -7.86 -38.74 14.47
C GLY A 18 -8.36 -38.86 13.03
N ALA A 19 -9.03 -39.95 12.65
CA ALA A 19 -9.80 -39.96 11.42
C ALA A 19 -11.01 -39.02 11.57
N GLY A 20 -10.88 -37.81 11.04
CA GLY A 20 -11.98 -36.86 10.96
C GLY A 20 -13.12 -37.39 10.08
N PRO A 21 -14.37 -36.94 10.29
CA PRO A 21 -15.51 -37.36 9.47
C PRO A 21 -15.38 -36.98 7.97
N GLY A 22 -14.37 -36.23 7.57
CA GLY A 22 -14.26 -35.68 6.21
C GLY A 22 -15.40 -34.69 5.92
N ASP A 23 -15.57 -34.30 4.66
CA ASP A 23 -16.54 -33.26 4.26
C ASP A 23 -18.02 -33.70 4.28
N ALA A 24 -18.31 -34.99 4.50
CA ALA A 24 -19.67 -35.55 4.38
C ALA A 24 -20.20 -36.07 5.73
N PRO A 25 -21.47 -35.81 6.08
CA PRO A 25 -22.06 -36.29 7.31
C PRO A 25 -22.11 -37.82 7.36
N GLY A 26 -21.94 -38.36 8.57
CA GLY A 26 -21.88 -39.81 8.82
C GLY A 26 -20.44 -40.34 8.81
N LEU A 27 -20.26 -41.51 9.42
CA LEU A 27 -18.94 -42.14 9.56
C LEU A 27 -18.63 -42.98 8.27
N PRO A 28 -17.39 -42.99 7.68
CA PRO A 28 -16.86 -43.95 6.64
C PRO A 28 -16.19 -45.32 7.05
N CYS A 29 -16.67 -46.51 6.59
CA CYS A 29 -16.41 -47.85 7.21
C CYS A 29 -15.00 -48.05 7.77
N ALA A 30 -14.84 -48.34 9.07
CA ALA A 30 -13.52 -48.57 9.70
C ALA A 30 -12.71 -49.72 9.06
N LEU A 31 -13.40 -50.72 8.52
CA LEU A 31 -12.81 -51.81 7.74
C LEU A 31 -12.52 -51.43 6.28
N ARG A 32 -12.70 -50.15 5.90
CA ARG A 32 -12.68 -49.62 4.51
C ARG A 32 -13.46 -50.50 3.53
N CYS A 33 -14.52 -51.11 4.03
CA CYS A 33 -15.25 -52.19 3.38
C CYS A 33 -16.18 -51.74 2.24
N GLY A 34 -16.17 -50.46 1.89
CA GLY A 34 -17.10 -49.87 0.92
C GLY A 34 -18.55 -49.76 1.40
N ALA A 35 -18.84 -50.06 2.68
CA ALA A 35 -20.17 -49.84 3.22
C ALA A 35 -20.53 -48.35 3.23
N PRO A 36 -21.77 -47.98 2.88
CA PRO A 36 -22.22 -46.59 2.88
C PRO A 36 -22.08 -45.98 4.28
N ARG A 37 -21.87 -44.66 4.33
CA ARG A 37 -21.76 -43.93 5.59
C ARG A 37 -23.04 -44.14 6.41
N VAL A 38 -22.89 -44.44 7.70
CA VAL A 38 -24.05 -44.53 8.59
C VAL A 38 -24.59 -43.12 8.78
N PRO A 39 -25.86 -42.85 8.42
CA PRO A 39 -26.42 -41.51 8.54
C PRO A 39 -26.54 -41.11 10.01
N LEU A 40 -26.38 -39.83 10.29
CA LEU A 40 -26.36 -39.29 11.66
C LEU A 40 -27.58 -39.69 12.49
N ARG A 41 -28.76 -39.73 11.86
CA ARG A 41 -30.01 -40.18 12.49
C ARG A 41 -29.95 -41.59 13.06
N GLU A 42 -29.24 -42.50 12.38
CA GLU A 42 -29.13 -43.90 12.78
C GLU A 42 -28.08 -44.06 13.87
N LEU A 43 -27.05 -43.21 13.87
CA LEU A 43 -26.09 -43.11 14.96
C LEU A 43 -26.81 -42.63 16.23
N ALA A 44 -27.58 -41.54 16.16
CA ALA A 44 -28.34 -41.02 17.31
C ALA A 44 -29.31 -42.04 17.90
N ALA A 45 -29.96 -42.84 17.06
CA ALA A 45 -30.93 -43.86 17.50
C ALA A 45 -30.29 -45.13 18.08
N LYS A 46 -28.99 -45.37 17.86
CA LYS A 46 -28.31 -46.63 18.22
C LYS A 46 -27.18 -46.47 19.22
N LEU A 47 -26.59 -45.28 19.34
CA LEU A 47 -25.51 -45.00 20.27
C LEU A 47 -26.06 -44.58 21.64
N PRO A 48 -25.43 -45.03 22.73
CA PRO A 48 -25.58 -44.40 24.03
C PRO A 48 -25.27 -42.91 23.96
N GLU A 49 -26.02 -42.10 24.70
CA GLU A 49 -25.93 -40.63 24.72
C GLU A 49 -24.47 -40.13 24.85
N ALA A 50 -23.73 -40.64 25.84
CA ALA A 50 -22.34 -40.26 26.06
C ALA A 50 -21.40 -40.50 24.86
N LEU A 51 -21.63 -41.57 24.08
CA LEU A 51 -20.83 -41.86 22.88
C LEU A 51 -21.27 -41.01 21.69
N PHE A 52 -22.55 -40.66 21.62
CA PHE A 52 -23.07 -39.76 20.61
C PHE A 52 -22.54 -38.33 20.81
N ASP A 53 -22.48 -37.86 22.05
CA ASP A 53 -21.89 -36.57 22.40
C ASP A 53 -20.38 -36.50 22.08
N GLU A 54 -19.65 -37.58 22.41
CA GLU A 54 -18.22 -37.71 22.05
C GLU A 54 -18.03 -37.59 20.52
N TYR A 55 -18.85 -38.29 19.74
CA TYR A 55 -18.84 -38.19 18.28
C TYR A 55 -19.16 -36.78 17.78
N MET A 56 -20.21 -36.13 18.33
CA MET A 56 -20.61 -34.79 17.92
C MET A 56 -19.53 -33.75 18.22
N GLY A 57 -18.83 -33.87 19.34
CA GLY A 57 -17.69 -32.99 19.66
C GLY A 57 -16.52 -33.15 18.67
N ILE A 58 -16.26 -34.36 18.20
CA ILE A 58 -15.22 -34.62 17.19
C ILE A 58 -15.65 -34.11 15.82
N TYR A 59 -16.92 -34.29 15.46
CA TYR A 59 -17.49 -33.74 14.23
C TYR A 59 -17.42 -32.21 14.19
N ALA A 60 -17.81 -31.53 15.27
CA ALA A 60 -17.77 -30.08 15.36
C ALA A 60 -16.35 -29.53 15.13
N ARG A 61 -15.34 -30.09 15.82
CA ARG A 61 -13.94 -29.71 15.61
C ARG A 61 -13.47 -29.93 14.17
N GLY A 62 -13.78 -31.10 13.59
CA GLY A 62 -13.39 -31.39 12.21
C GLY A 62 -14.02 -30.44 11.18
N VAL A 63 -15.24 -29.94 11.44
CA VAL A 63 -15.89 -28.93 10.61
C VAL A 63 -15.22 -27.57 10.78
N GLU A 64 -14.95 -27.15 12.02
CA GLU A 64 -14.24 -25.90 12.33
C GLU A 64 -12.85 -25.86 11.67
N ASP A 65 -12.08 -26.94 11.78
CA ASP A 65 -10.76 -27.07 11.16
C ASP A 65 -10.82 -26.94 9.64
N ASN A 66 -11.81 -27.58 9.00
CA ASN A 66 -12.00 -27.48 7.54
C ASN A 66 -12.39 -26.06 7.10
N ILE A 67 -13.23 -25.37 7.87
CA ILE A 67 -13.59 -23.97 7.62
C ILE A 67 -12.35 -23.09 7.76
N ALA A 68 -11.56 -23.27 8.83
CA ALA A 68 -10.34 -22.52 9.07
C ALA A 68 -9.32 -22.69 7.93
N LEU A 69 -9.10 -23.93 7.47
CA LEU A 69 -8.20 -24.21 6.35
C LEU A 69 -8.65 -23.53 5.05
N ARG A 70 -9.95 -23.55 4.74
CA ARG A 70 -10.49 -22.89 3.54
C ARG A 70 -10.34 -21.37 3.61
N LEU A 71 -10.64 -20.78 4.77
CA LEU A 71 -10.46 -19.35 5.01
C LEU A 71 -8.99 -18.93 4.91
N GLN A 72 -8.07 -19.72 5.47
CA GLN A 72 -6.63 -19.46 5.36
C GLN A 72 -6.17 -19.48 3.90
N ALA A 73 -6.58 -20.50 3.12
CA ALA A 73 -6.23 -20.59 1.70
C ALA A 73 -6.82 -19.43 0.87
N GLU A 74 -8.03 -18.96 1.17
CA GLU A 74 -8.60 -17.76 0.53
C GLU A 74 -7.84 -16.49 0.91
N HIS A 75 -7.52 -16.32 2.20
CA HIS A 75 -6.77 -15.18 2.70
C HIS A 75 -5.37 -15.10 2.07
N GLU A 76 -4.64 -16.22 2.04
CA GLU A 76 -3.32 -16.28 1.40
C GLU A 76 -3.38 -15.92 -0.09
N ARG A 77 -4.42 -16.38 -0.80
CA ARG A 77 -4.64 -16.01 -2.21
C ARG A 77 -4.92 -14.52 -2.37
N ALA A 78 -5.75 -13.93 -1.51
CA ALA A 78 -6.07 -12.51 -1.54
C ALA A 78 -4.82 -11.64 -1.24
N VAL A 79 -4.04 -12.01 -0.22
CA VAL A 79 -2.79 -11.32 0.13
C VAL A 79 -1.77 -11.43 -1.01
N ALA A 80 -1.63 -12.60 -1.64
CA ALA A 80 -0.72 -12.78 -2.76
C ALA A 80 -1.14 -11.98 -4.00
N ALA A 81 -2.44 -11.83 -4.26
CA ALA A 81 -2.95 -11.00 -5.35
C ALA A 81 -2.66 -9.52 -5.10
N LEU A 82 -3.00 -9.01 -3.90
CA LEU A 82 -2.74 -7.62 -3.51
C LEU A 82 -1.25 -7.27 -3.55
N ARG A 83 -0.37 -8.19 -3.12
CA ARG A 83 1.08 -7.98 -3.23
C ARG A 83 1.54 -7.83 -4.68
N ARG A 84 1.04 -8.67 -5.59
CA ARG A 84 1.36 -8.54 -7.03
C ARG A 84 0.84 -7.23 -7.63
N GLU A 85 -0.34 -6.77 -7.22
CA GLU A 85 -0.87 -5.49 -7.66
C GLU A 85 0.00 -4.32 -7.19
N LEU A 86 0.42 -4.32 -5.92
CA LEU A 86 1.33 -3.32 -5.36
C LEU A 86 2.71 -3.35 -6.03
N GLU A 87 3.29 -4.53 -6.24
CA GLU A 87 4.57 -4.69 -6.95
C GLU A 87 4.46 -4.21 -8.41
N GLY A 88 3.35 -4.54 -9.08
CA GLY A 88 3.06 -4.05 -10.43
C GLY A 88 2.88 -2.54 -10.46
N ALA A 89 2.14 -1.96 -9.51
CA ALA A 89 1.96 -0.52 -9.39
C ALA A 89 3.26 0.21 -9.03
N ALA A 90 4.10 -0.38 -8.17
CA ALA A 90 5.43 0.15 -7.84
C ALA A 90 6.38 0.09 -9.04
N ALA A 91 6.26 -0.91 -9.91
CA ALA A 91 6.96 -0.93 -11.19
C ALA A 91 6.51 0.18 -12.16
N HIS A 92 5.26 0.67 -12.03
CA HIS A 92 4.76 1.86 -12.74
C HIS A 92 5.02 3.17 -11.98
N GLY A 93 5.39 3.10 -10.69
CA GLY A 93 5.86 4.21 -9.86
C GLY A 93 7.38 4.40 -9.90
N VAL A 94 8.06 3.75 -10.84
CA VAL A 94 9.45 4.05 -11.17
C VAL A 94 9.45 5.39 -11.89
N ASP A 95 10.05 6.39 -11.23
CA ASP A 95 10.46 7.69 -11.77
C ASP A 95 10.62 7.63 -13.29
N THR A 96 9.51 7.85 -14.00
CA THR A 96 9.52 7.64 -15.45
C THR A 96 10.37 8.75 -16.05
N ILE A 97 10.83 8.58 -17.28
CA ILE A 97 11.48 9.69 -18.00
C ILE A 97 10.57 10.94 -17.95
N VAL A 98 9.25 10.74 -17.99
CA VAL A 98 8.26 11.81 -17.82
C VAL A 98 8.30 12.42 -16.43
N ASP A 99 8.29 11.65 -15.35
CA ASP A 99 8.34 12.19 -13.98
C ASP A 99 9.65 12.92 -13.69
N ALA A 100 10.76 12.39 -14.19
CA ALA A 100 12.06 13.04 -14.09
C ALA A 100 12.06 14.39 -14.83
N HIS A 101 11.48 14.45 -16.03
CA HIS A 101 11.33 15.70 -16.78
C HIS A 101 10.35 16.67 -16.11
N CYS A 102 9.20 16.19 -15.63
CA CYS A 102 8.25 17.01 -14.90
C CYS A 102 8.90 17.63 -13.67
N ARG A 103 9.66 16.85 -12.90
CA ARG A 103 10.41 17.34 -11.74
C ARG A 103 11.45 18.37 -12.13
N HIS A 104 12.24 18.12 -13.18
CA HIS A 104 13.22 19.08 -13.67
C HIS A 104 12.57 20.39 -14.13
N ILE A 105 11.44 20.33 -14.84
CA ILE A 105 10.71 21.53 -15.26
C ILE A 105 10.21 22.31 -14.05
N VAL A 106 9.55 21.64 -13.09
CA VAL A 106 9.04 22.30 -11.89
C VAL A 106 10.16 22.93 -11.09
N GLU A 107 11.23 22.18 -10.84
CA GLU A 107 12.33 22.61 -9.99
C GLU A 107 13.24 23.64 -10.67
N ASP A 108 13.68 23.40 -11.90
CA ASP A 108 14.80 24.16 -12.48
C ASP A 108 14.37 25.15 -13.56
N VAL A 109 13.11 25.10 -14.00
CA VAL A 109 12.57 26.01 -15.02
C VAL A 109 11.51 26.94 -14.42
N LEU A 110 10.53 26.39 -13.70
CA LEU A 110 9.39 27.16 -13.18
C LEU A 110 9.65 27.75 -11.79
N THR A 111 10.52 27.14 -11.00
CA THR A 111 10.87 27.66 -9.68
C THR A 111 12.05 28.61 -9.80
N LEU A 112 11.81 29.90 -9.61
CA LEU A 112 12.86 30.90 -9.54
C LEU A 112 13.75 30.64 -8.30
N LYS A 113 15.06 30.59 -8.52
CA LYS A 113 16.06 30.23 -7.51
C LYS A 113 17.22 31.23 -7.51
N CYS A 114 17.85 31.39 -6.35
CA CYS A 114 19.08 32.14 -6.24
C CYS A 114 20.21 31.46 -7.04
N CYS A 115 20.77 32.16 -8.03
CA CYS A 115 21.84 31.65 -8.88
C CYS A 115 23.13 31.31 -8.12
N ALA A 116 23.34 31.91 -6.94
CA ALA A 116 24.51 31.66 -6.11
C ALA A 116 24.39 30.42 -5.21
N CYS A 117 23.18 30.05 -4.76
CA CYS A 117 23.02 28.98 -3.74
C CYS A 117 21.83 28.03 -3.95
N GLY A 118 21.04 28.20 -5.01
CA GLY A 118 19.93 27.32 -5.39
C GLY A 118 18.65 27.46 -4.54
N GLN A 119 18.61 28.41 -3.59
CA GLN A 119 17.42 28.63 -2.75
C GLN A 119 16.26 29.17 -3.59
N ALA A 120 15.12 28.47 -3.56
CA ALA A 120 13.87 28.92 -4.21
C ALA A 120 13.33 30.21 -3.56
N TRP A 121 12.74 31.07 -4.38
CA TRP A 121 12.03 32.26 -3.93
C TRP A 121 10.58 31.93 -3.64
N VAL A 122 10.02 32.56 -2.60
CA VAL A 122 8.62 32.37 -2.21
C VAL A 122 7.82 33.60 -2.64
N ASP A 123 8.35 34.77 -2.33
CA ASP A 123 7.76 36.08 -2.59
C ASP A 123 8.87 37.14 -2.65
N PHE A 124 8.56 38.27 -3.29
CA PHE A 124 9.30 39.50 -3.07
C PHE A 124 8.36 40.69 -3.23
N ASP A 125 8.42 41.61 -2.27
CA ASP A 125 7.70 42.87 -2.34
C ASP A 125 8.69 44.00 -2.63
N ALA A 126 8.35 44.84 -3.63
CA ALA A 126 9.05 46.07 -4.00
C ALA A 126 10.18 45.99 -5.06
N CYS A 127 11.38 46.46 -4.71
CA CYS A 127 12.46 46.73 -5.66
C CYS A 127 12.87 45.45 -6.41
N PHE A 128 13.11 45.54 -7.72
CA PHE A 128 13.62 44.42 -8.54
C PHE A 128 15.10 44.07 -8.23
N THR A 129 15.64 44.63 -7.16
CA THR A 129 16.84 44.14 -6.49
C THR A 129 16.47 43.26 -5.33
N LEU A 130 16.68 41.97 -5.52
CA LEU A 130 16.35 40.96 -4.55
C LEU A 130 17.60 40.54 -3.79
N GLN A 131 17.40 40.14 -2.53
CA GLN A 131 18.47 39.64 -1.67
C GLN A 131 18.15 38.21 -1.25
N CYS A 132 19.12 37.32 -1.40
CA CYS A 132 18.97 35.94 -0.97
C CYS A 132 18.80 35.88 0.56
N SER A 133 17.67 35.35 1.03
CA SER A 133 17.33 35.22 2.45
C SER A 133 18.22 34.21 3.21
N ARG A 134 18.96 33.36 2.49
CA ARG A 134 19.87 32.39 3.10
C ARG A 134 21.05 33.11 3.75
N VAL A 135 21.14 33.01 5.08
CA VAL A 135 22.12 33.71 5.95
C VAL A 135 23.57 33.63 5.45
N ARG A 136 24.00 32.48 4.90
CA ARG A 136 25.37 32.28 4.41
C ARG A 136 25.61 32.74 2.97
N CYS A 137 24.57 33.16 2.25
CA CYS A 137 24.66 33.63 0.87
C CYS A 137 24.54 35.15 0.83
N GLY A 138 23.38 35.70 1.21
CA GLY A 138 23.16 37.15 1.26
C GLY A 138 23.36 37.91 -0.06
N ALA A 139 23.57 37.22 -1.18
CA ALA A 139 23.84 37.82 -2.49
C ALA A 139 22.65 38.67 -2.96
N PHE A 140 22.95 39.73 -3.70
CA PHE A 140 21.96 40.58 -4.35
C PHE A 140 21.83 40.17 -5.82
N PHE A 141 20.66 40.32 -6.41
CA PHE A 141 20.47 40.01 -7.82
C PHE A 141 19.36 40.83 -8.45
N CYS A 142 19.41 40.91 -9.78
CA CYS A 142 18.41 41.58 -10.60
C CYS A 142 17.25 40.63 -10.90
N ALA A 143 16.01 41.01 -10.58
CA ALA A 143 14.83 40.23 -10.89
C ALA A 143 14.50 40.17 -12.40
N TRP A 144 15.07 41.07 -13.22
CA TRP A 144 14.88 41.05 -14.67
C TRP A 144 15.71 39.99 -15.39
N CYS A 145 16.99 39.88 -15.03
CA CYS A 145 17.95 39.02 -15.74
C CYS A 145 18.54 37.89 -14.89
N GLY A 146 18.41 37.95 -13.56
CA GLY A 146 18.99 36.98 -12.63
C GLY A 146 20.46 37.21 -12.27
N ASP A 147 21.13 38.21 -12.85
CA ASP A 147 22.55 38.49 -12.55
C ASP A 147 22.77 38.82 -11.08
N THR A 148 23.87 38.31 -10.53
CA THR A 148 24.24 38.44 -9.11
C THR A 148 25.27 39.53 -8.88
N TYR A 149 25.16 40.21 -7.72
CA TYR A 149 26.01 41.31 -7.30
C TYR A 149 26.37 41.20 -5.81
N ASP A 150 27.56 41.71 -5.47
CA ASP A 150 28.09 41.68 -4.11
C ASP A 150 27.52 42.79 -3.20
N SER A 151 26.86 43.80 -3.77
CA SER A 151 26.29 44.91 -3.00
C SER A 151 24.95 45.36 -3.55
N ARG A 152 24.11 45.87 -2.64
CA ARG A 152 22.79 46.43 -2.97
C ARG A 152 22.88 47.60 -3.95
N SER A 153 23.88 48.47 -3.80
CA SER A 153 24.05 49.64 -4.68
C SER A 153 24.40 49.24 -6.11
N ALA A 154 25.27 48.24 -6.29
CA ALA A 154 25.60 47.71 -7.62
C ALA A 154 24.39 47.06 -8.28
N ALA A 155 23.62 46.27 -7.53
CA ALA A 155 22.40 45.66 -8.03
C ALA A 155 21.34 46.72 -8.40
N HIS A 156 21.15 47.76 -7.58
CA HIS A 156 20.25 48.87 -7.90
C HIS A 156 20.69 49.58 -9.21
N ALA A 157 21.98 49.89 -9.35
CA ALA A 157 22.49 50.54 -10.54
C ALA A 157 22.25 49.69 -11.80
N HIS A 158 22.43 48.37 -11.70
CA HIS A 158 22.11 47.46 -12.78
C HIS A 158 20.61 47.42 -13.08
N VAL A 159 19.72 47.24 -12.09
CA VAL A 159 18.27 47.17 -12.32
C VAL A 159 17.77 48.41 -13.07
N ALA A 160 18.24 49.61 -12.71
CA ALA A 160 17.87 50.84 -13.39
C ALA A 160 18.30 50.87 -14.88
N GLY A 161 19.40 50.19 -15.23
CA GLY A 161 19.97 50.15 -16.58
C GLY A 161 19.87 48.79 -17.27
N CYS A 162 19.12 47.84 -16.72
CA CYS A 162 19.05 46.47 -17.24
C CYS A 162 18.36 46.47 -18.61
N GLU A 163 18.92 45.75 -19.57
CA GLU A 163 18.35 45.63 -20.92
C GLU A 163 16.93 45.02 -20.91
N HIS A 164 16.67 44.16 -19.92
CA HIS A 164 15.38 43.51 -19.73
C HIS A 164 14.39 44.35 -18.91
N ASN A 165 14.79 45.53 -18.42
CA ASN A 165 13.89 46.40 -17.65
C ASN A 165 12.87 47.07 -18.58
N LEU A 166 11.59 46.72 -18.39
CA LEU A 166 10.48 47.27 -19.18
C LEU A 166 10.20 48.75 -18.90
N ASN A 167 10.64 49.29 -17.75
CA ASN A 167 10.60 50.72 -17.43
C ASN A 167 12.01 51.23 -17.07
N PRO A 168 12.85 51.56 -18.06
CA PRO A 168 14.22 52.02 -17.83
C PRO A 168 14.32 53.17 -16.83
N GLY A 169 15.33 53.12 -15.96
CA GLY A 169 15.58 54.11 -14.91
C GLY A 169 14.74 53.92 -13.64
N ARG A 170 13.78 52.99 -13.61
CA ARG A 170 13.00 52.66 -12.41
C ARG A 170 13.50 51.39 -11.73
N LEU A 171 13.42 51.40 -10.39
CA LEU A 171 13.78 50.27 -9.53
C LEU A 171 12.57 49.52 -8.98
N PHE A 172 11.43 50.20 -8.92
CA PHE A 172 10.18 49.73 -8.32
C PHE A 172 9.09 49.68 -9.37
N PHE A 173 8.19 48.71 -9.22
CA PHE A 173 7.00 48.51 -10.03
C PHE A 173 5.80 48.28 -9.12
N THR A 174 4.61 48.49 -9.67
CA THR A 174 3.32 48.28 -9.00
C THR A 174 2.73 46.91 -9.36
N GLU A 175 1.85 46.37 -8.51
CA GLU A 175 1.16 45.09 -8.79
C GLU A 175 0.37 45.11 -10.10
N GLU A 176 -0.04 46.29 -10.59
CA GLU A 176 -0.73 46.46 -11.87
C GLU A 176 0.18 46.24 -13.10
N GLU A 177 1.49 46.21 -12.89
CA GLU A 177 2.51 46.01 -13.92
C GLU A 177 3.05 44.56 -13.95
N PHE A 178 2.45 43.64 -13.17
CA PHE A 178 2.81 42.21 -13.05
C PHE A 178 1.85 41.29 -13.83
#